data_AF-A0AAP5QKD1-F1
#
_entry.id   AF-A0AAP5QKD1-F1
#
_cell.length_a   1.000
_cell.length_b   1.000
_cell.length_c   1.000
_cell.angle_alpha   90.00
_cell.angle_beta   90.00
_cell.angle_gamma   90.00
#
_symmetry.space_group_name_H-M   'P 1'
#
loop_
_entity.id
_entity.type
_entity.pdbx_description
1 polymer ?
#
loop_
_entity_poly.entity_id
_entity_poly.type
_entity_poly.pdbx_seq_one_letter_code
_entity_poly.pdbx_strand_id
1 'polypeptide(L)'
;MTRRWAVVAAMFASTFLLGCAVRGMPYNGPYLTPTECRDLAALKANAPPTMGQHQSELSALRKAGYDPSPWYDDPYYPDDLQAAQRLVDYWFQTECQQPQPG
;
A
#
# COMPACT_ATOMS: atom_id res chain seq x y z
N MET A 1 -29.89 47.40 -34.96
CA MET A 1 -28.47 47.22 -35.31
C MET A 1 -28.13 45.74 -35.23
N THR A 2 -27.63 45.21 -36.33
CA THR A 2 -27.28 43.80 -36.63
C THR A 2 -25.85 43.44 -36.22
N ARG A 3 -25.61 42.22 -35.71
CA ARG A 3 -24.50 41.29 -36.05
C ARG A 3 -24.45 40.16 -35.00
N ARG A 4 -24.97 38.96 -35.26
CA ARG A 4 -24.33 37.87 -36.04
C ARG A 4 -22.85 37.67 -35.69
N TRP A 5 -22.60 36.85 -34.68
CA TRP A 5 -21.33 36.15 -34.49
C TRP A 5 -21.65 34.65 -34.42
N ALA A 6 -21.98 34.10 -35.58
CA ALA A 6 -21.86 32.68 -35.83
C ALA A 6 -20.39 32.40 -36.20
N VAL A 7 -19.93 31.18 -35.91
CA VAL A 7 -18.62 30.61 -36.23
C VAL A 7 -17.54 31.13 -35.26
N VAL A 8 -16.99 30.33 -34.35
CA VAL A 8 -15.90 29.35 -34.55
C VAL A 8 -15.94 28.45 -33.30
N ALA A 9 -16.39 27.20 -33.37
CA ALA A 9 -15.67 26.01 -33.79
C ALA A 9 -15.30 25.13 -32.59
N ALA A 10 -15.41 23.82 -32.82
CA ALA A 10 -14.79 22.74 -32.07
C ALA A 10 -15.28 22.52 -30.63
N MET A 11 -16.32 21.69 -30.56
CA MET A 11 -16.45 20.67 -29.51
C MET A 11 -15.10 19.96 -29.29
N PHE A 12 -14.34 20.37 -28.27
CA PHE A 12 -13.32 19.50 -27.68
C PHE A 12 -13.97 18.74 -26.53
N ALA A 13 -14.83 17.80 -26.91
CA ALA A 13 -15.23 16.70 -26.06
C ALA A 13 -14.02 15.75 -25.94
N SER A 14 -13.10 16.06 -25.03
CA SER A 14 -11.98 15.19 -24.69
C SER A 14 -12.18 14.65 -23.28
N THR A 15 -13.23 13.84 -23.11
CA THR A 15 -13.35 12.89 -22.01
C THR A 15 -12.26 11.83 -22.14
N PHE A 16 -11.07 12.12 -21.64
CA PHE A 16 -10.04 11.11 -21.38
C PHE A 16 -10.38 10.42 -20.06
N LEU A 17 -11.31 9.47 -20.11
CA LEU A 17 -11.61 8.57 -18.99
C LEU A 17 -11.74 7.14 -19.52
N LEU A 18 -10.60 6.48 -19.69
CA LEU A 18 -10.44 5.01 -19.77
C LEU A 18 -8.95 4.78 -19.45
N GLY A 19 -8.49 4.27 -18.31
CA GLY A 19 -9.12 3.34 -17.38
C GLY A 19 -8.48 1.96 -17.52
N CYS A 20 -7.26 1.79 -17.00
CA CYS A 20 -6.83 0.51 -16.44
C CYS A 20 -6.46 0.76 -14.99
N ALA A 21 -7.46 1.04 -14.16
CA ALA A 21 -7.31 0.74 -12.75
C ALA A 21 -7.12 -0.78 -12.70
N VAL A 22 -5.89 -1.24 -12.50
CA VAL A 22 -5.64 -2.57 -11.94
C VAL A 22 -6.30 -2.55 -10.56
N ARG A 23 -7.60 -2.84 -10.54
CA ARG A 23 -8.24 -3.31 -9.32
C ARG A 23 -7.59 -4.65 -9.06
N GLY A 24 -6.58 -4.66 -8.19
CA GLY A 24 -6.15 -5.89 -7.55
C GLY A 24 -7.40 -6.63 -7.11
N MET A 25 -7.51 -7.90 -7.50
CA MET A 25 -8.62 -8.74 -7.06
C MET A 25 -8.72 -8.62 -5.53
N PRO A 26 -9.94 -8.52 -4.95
CA PRO A 26 -10.08 -8.48 -3.51
C PRO A 26 -9.40 -9.72 -2.95
N TYR A 27 -8.26 -9.50 -2.28
CA TYR A 27 -7.50 -10.56 -1.66
C TYR A 27 -8.29 -10.97 -0.42
N ASN A 28 -8.95 -12.13 -0.51
CA ASN A 28 -9.79 -12.67 0.57
C ASN A 28 -8.98 -13.49 1.59
N GLY A 29 -7.65 -13.52 1.46
CA GLY A 29 -6.75 -14.22 2.39
C GLY A 29 -6.15 -13.30 3.44
N PRO A 30 -5.45 -13.86 4.44
CA PRO A 30 -4.69 -13.08 5.42
C PRO A 30 -3.51 -12.36 4.76
N TYR A 31 -3.35 -11.07 5.06
CA TYR A 31 -2.24 -10.26 4.54
C TYR A 31 -0.87 -10.79 5.02
N LEU A 32 -0.82 -11.31 6.24
CA LEU A 32 0.37 -11.88 6.86
C LEU A 32 0.39 -13.41 6.74
N THR A 33 1.54 -13.94 6.32
CA THR A 33 1.82 -15.37 6.35
C THR A 33 2.13 -15.84 7.78
N PRO A 34 2.02 -17.15 8.08
CA PRO A 34 2.39 -17.68 9.39
C PRO A 34 3.85 -17.37 9.79
N THR A 35 4.76 -17.35 8.79
CA THR A 35 6.15 -16.97 8.98
C THR A 35 6.29 -15.48 9.32
N GLU A 36 5.62 -14.60 8.60
CA GLU A 36 5.63 -13.16 8.91
C GLU A 36 5.05 -12.90 10.31
N CYS A 37 3.97 -13.59 10.71
CA CYS A 37 3.42 -13.49 12.06
C CYS A 37 4.43 -13.86 13.15
N ARG A 38 5.11 -15.01 13.01
CA ARG A 38 6.13 -15.45 13.96
C ARG A 38 7.30 -14.46 14.03
N ASP A 39 7.74 -13.99 12.88
CA ASP A 39 8.94 -13.15 12.79
C ASP A 39 8.65 -11.73 13.30
N LEU A 40 7.48 -11.15 13.00
CA LEU A 40 7.00 -9.89 13.57
C LEU A 40 6.81 -9.98 15.10
N ALA A 41 6.34 -11.13 15.61
CA ALA A 41 6.23 -11.34 17.06
C ALA A 41 7.61 -11.33 17.74
N ALA A 42 8.62 -11.92 17.10
CA ALA A 42 9.99 -11.90 17.60
C ALA A 42 10.59 -10.48 17.59
N LEU A 43 10.33 -9.69 16.55
CA LEU A 43 10.74 -8.28 16.48
C LEU A 43 10.10 -7.45 17.61
N LYS A 44 8.79 -7.62 17.84
CA LYS A 44 8.06 -6.94 18.92
C LYS A 44 8.52 -7.35 20.33
N ALA A 45 9.11 -8.53 20.48
CA ALA A 45 9.68 -9.00 21.75
C ALA A 45 11.02 -8.33 22.10
N ASN A 46 11.52 -7.40 21.28
CA ASN A 46 12.80 -6.70 21.45
C ASN A 46 14.02 -7.64 21.55
N ALA A 47 13.94 -8.82 20.96
CA ALA A 47 15.11 -9.67 20.76
C ALA A 47 15.99 -9.08 19.64
N PRO A 48 17.32 -9.33 19.64
CA PRO A 48 18.17 -8.93 18.53
C PRO A 48 17.63 -9.48 17.19
N PRO A 49 17.27 -8.62 16.23
CA PRO A 49 16.62 -9.05 15.01
C PRO A 49 17.60 -9.81 14.11
N THR A 50 17.11 -10.89 13.50
CA THR A 50 17.83 -11.59 12.43
C THR A 50 17.52 -10.93 11.08
N MET A 51 18.40 -11.13 10.10
CA MET A 51 18.13 -10.67 8.73
C MET A 51 16.84 -11.26 8.17
N GLY A 52 16.50 -12.51 8.51
CA GLY A 52 15.24 -13.13 8.08
C GLY A 52 14.02 -12.38 8.61
N GLN A 53 14.04 -11.97 9.88
CA GLN A 53 12.94 -11.23 10.49
C GLN A 53 12.77 -9.84 9.87
N HIS A 54 13.86 -9.12 9.61
CA HIS A 54 13.77 -7.85 8.87
C HIS A 54 13.23 -8.04 7.44
N GLN A 55 13.56 -9.13 6.76
CA GLN A 55 12.97 -9.40 5.44
C GLN A 55 11.47 -9.66 5.51
N SER A 56 10.99 -10.32 6.56
CA SER A 56 9.55 -10.49 6.82
C SER A 56 8.84 -9.17 7.14
N GLU A 57 9.49 -8.28 7.88
CA GLU A 57 8.95 -6.94 8.11
C GLU A 57 8.87 -6.13 6.81
N LEU A 58 9.93 -6.16 5.99
CA LEU A 58 9.95 -5.49 4.69
C LEU A 58 8.96 -6.09 3.69
N SER A 59 8.67 -7.39 3.75
CA SER A 59 7.61 -7.97 2.92
C SER A 59 6.23 -7.50 3.37
N ALA A 60 5.97 -7.45 4.68
CA ALA A 60 4.72 -6.95 5.23
C ALA A 60 4.49 -5.47 4.90
N LEU A 61 5.51 -4.62 5.06
CA LEU A 61 5.45 -3.19 4.73
C LEU A 61 5.12 -2.96 3.24
N ARG A 62 5.74 -3.73 2.34
CA ARG A 62 5.44 -3.64 0.90
C ARG A 62 4.01 -4.06 0.57
N LYS A 63 3.46 -5.07 1.25
CA LYS A 63 2.04 -5.42 1.13
C LYS A 63 1.13 -4.30 1.64
N ALA A 64 1.57 -3.56 2.66
CA ALA A 64 0.90 -2.39 3.21
C ALA A 64 1.07 -1.12 2.36
N GLY A 65 1.79 -1.20 1.22
CA GLY A 65 1.95 -0.10 0.27
C GLY A 65 3.18 0.78 0.51
N TYR A 66 4.11 0.38 1.38
CA TYR A 66 5.40 1.06 1.49
C TYR A 66 6.25 0.80 0.25
N ASP A 67 6.64 1.87 -0.44
CA ASP A 67 7.50 1.86 -1.63
C ASP A 67 8.46 3.05 -1.56
N PRO A 68 9.67 2.87 -0.99
CA PRO A 68 10.59 3.98 -0.78
C PRO A 68 11.13 4.54 -2.10
N SER A 69 11.30 5.87 -2.19
CA SER A 69 11.96 6.49 -3.34
C SER A 69 13.36 5.87 -3.57
N PRO A 70 13.74 5.56 -4.82
CA PRO A 70 15.11 5.19 -5.17
C PRO A 70 16.15 6.28 -4.89
N TRP A 71 15.70 7.52 -4.66
CA TRP A 71 16.55 8.69 -4.46
C TRP A 71 16.28 9.33 -3.08
N TYR A 72 17.20 10.16 -2.61
CA TYR A 72 17.11 10.82 -1.28
C TYR A 72 16.17 12.03 -1.24
N ASP A 73 15.20 12.10 -2.16
CA ASP A 73 14.30 13.25 -2.35
C ASP A 73 12.84 12.94 -2.00
N ASP A 74 12.59 11.83 -1.30
CA ASP A 74 11.25 11.42 -0.90
C ASP A 74 10.61 12.48 0.03
N PRO A 75 9.57 13.21 -0.44
CA PRO A 75 8.94 14.25 0.36
C PRO A 75 7.96 13.66 1.40
N TYR A 76 7.66 12.36 1.32
CA TYR A 76 6.70 11.68 2.19
C TYR A 76 7.37 10.82 3.25
N TYR A 77 8.69 10.63 3.19
CA TYR A 77 9.43 9.97 4.27
C TYR A 77 9.47 10.87 5.52
N PRO A 78 9.13 10.37 6.73
CA PRO A 78 8.82 8.99 7.09
C PRO A 78 7.31 8.66 7.20
N ASP A 79 6.42 9.54 6.74
CA ASP A 79 4.97 9.41 6.92
C ASP A 79 4.39 8.18 6.21
N ASP A 80 4.91 7.84 5.03
CA ASP A 80 4.55 6.66 4.25
C ASP A 80 4.94 5.35 4.96
N LEU A 81 6.15 5.28 5.51
CA LEU A 81 6.62 4.19 6.35
C LEU A 81 5.72 4.02 7.57
N GLN A 82 5.40 5.12 8.27
CA GLN A 82 4.53 5.07 9.45
C GLN A 82 3.10 4.65 9.09
N ALA A 83 2.58 5.07 7.94
CA ALA A 83 1.27 4.64 7.45
C ALA A 83 1.23 3.13 7.19
N ALA A 84 2.25 2.59 6.51
CA ALA A 84 2.38 1.16 6.28
C ALA A 84 2.56 0.38 7.59
N GLN A 85 3.36 0.89 8.54
CA GLN A 85 3.57 0.26 9.84
C GLN A 85 2.27 0.09 10.62
N ARG A 86 1.39 1.12 10.61
CA ARG A 86 0.07 1.04 11.27
C ARG A 86 -0.82 -0.05 10.67
N LEU A 87 -0.77 -0.27 9.36
CA LEU A 87 -1.50 -1.35 8.69
C LEU A 87 -0.94 -2.73 9.07
N VAL A 88 0.39 -2.88 9.08
CA VAL A 88 1.05 -4.12 9.53
C VAL A 88 0.69 -4.42 10.98
N ASP A 89 0.67 -3.42 11.85
CA ASP A 89 0.29 -3.58 13.26
C ASP A 89 -1.17 -4.02 13.41
N TYR A 90 -2.07 -3.46 12.60
CA TYR A 90 -3.47 -3.88 12.55
C TYR A 90 -3.60 -5.35 12.10
N TRP A 91 -2.96 -5.73 10.99
CA TRP A 91 -2.98 -7.12 10.52
C TRP A 91 -2.39 -8.09 11.53
N PHE A 92 -1.30 -7.70 12.19
CA PHE A 92 -0.69 -8.51 13.23
C PHE A 92 -1.68 -8.80 14.38
N GLN A 93 -2.44 -7.79 14.81
CA GLN A 93 -3.45 -7.95 15.85
C GLN A 93 -4.62 -8.82 15.40
N THR A 94 -5.11 -8.64 14.17
CA THR A 94 -6.33 -9.32 13.69
C THR A 94 -6.09 -10.72 13.12
N GLU A 95 -4.90 -10.99 12.58
CA GLU A 95 -4.59 -12.25 11.87
C GLU A 95 -3.68 -13.17 12.66
N CYS A 96 -2.68 -12.63 13.38
CA CYS A 96 -1.67 -13.46 14.05
C CYS A 96 -2.06 -13.87 15.47
N GLN A 97 -2.96 -13.12 16.13
CA GLN A 97 -3.45 -13.47 17.47
C GLN A 97 -4.68 -14.39 17.45
N GLN A 98 -5.34 -14.53 16.29
CA GLN A 98 -6.39 -15.51 16.11
C GLN A 98 -5.76 -16.87 15.81
N PRO A 99 -6.15 -17.97 16.48
CA PRO A 99 -5.78 -19.29 16.02
C PRO A 99 -6.36 -19.48 14.62
N GLN A 100 -5.51 -19.53 13.60
CA GLN A 100 -5.95 -19.78 12.23
C GLN A 100 -6.80 -21.07 12.21
N PRO A 101 -8.03 -21.05 11.64
CA PRO A 101 -8.70 -22.29 11.29
C PRO A 101 -7.84 -22.98 10.22
N GLY A 102 -7.35 -24.18 10.56
CA GLY A 102 -6.58 -25.03 9.66
C GLY A 102 -7.40 -25.62 8.52
#